data_AF-J6HBD6-F1
#
_entry.id   AF-J6HBD6-F1
#
_cell.length_a   1.000
_cell.length_b   1.000
_cell.length_c   1.000
_cell.angle_alpha   90.00
_cell.angle_beta   90.00
_cell.angle_gamma   90.00
#
_symmetry.space_group_name_H-M   'P 1'
#
loop_
_entity.id
_entity.type
_entity.pdbx_description
1 polymer ?
#
loop_
_entity_poly.entity_id
_entity_poly.type
_entity_poly.pdbx_seq_one_letter_code
_entity_poly.pdbx_strand_id
1 'polypeptide(L)'
;MIFFSRRLILSKLTTLPFILFFSKSYAQNNKDDNGSSKKDCTSDKSNYLHADSEVIKANETQKVMLDELVAQRKKIHFLMENPSVSFDFFLDIHDGSVDATPALKAAAASGKTIVFPSNGVYSINQNDIAISPFTKFIGPDGGYATFLVNSTEGSFGTFDLRNKNGLGDDIYSGGYFNVFRNLRFRYPGQIKNLTDVASNPIAYLPLFFGGGYSSRFEYLDIGNAYIGFVLGGKGLGSCSRIVLKDIIGAPIFLGLSIEQVRDIPIIQNISWNYNYLDLDKNHSYGNMLKQWMALNATAFQFGRCDWASCINLFSYGYYKNLVIESRRYTGSADRIKFIGCFSDQSIHPLWVKDFENQLDFIACGFTGVKTNVKNASGIFLSTKSINANVSFTNCTFNSYYMDIIISKVNVNMYACQFYNYGFGSKQTSPASAISIDNDNVTVNIVNTDIDASAGEYVRCLSDGGYSGCLLNITGCSNLTGSKFEIFRWDSSSSNVELISQDSYISGAYDDIVGVSSLGITAYIPRRFYLESLPLKGSFKEGDYIVNTKPSGTKEDSIIKGWVRMTTGHNNQLNIDWVEDKLTK
;
A
#
# COMPACT_ATOMS: atom_id res chain seq x y z
N MET A 1 32.66 8.12 -11.10
CA MET A 1 32.53 6.65 -10.89
C MET A 1 33.82 5.84 -11.14
N ILE A 2 35.00 6.47 -11.31
CA ILE A 2 36.30 5.77 -11.50
C ILE A 2 37.11 5.64 -10.18
N PHE A 3 36.64 6.27 -9.09
CA PHE A 3 37.46 6.43 -7.87
C PHE A 3 37.37 5.30 -6.84
N PHE A 4 36.28 4.52 -6.79
CA PHE A 4 36.11 3.48 -5.76
C PHE A 4 36.92 2.21 -6.03
N SER A 5 37.09 1.83 -7.32
CA SER A 5 38.02 0.77 -7.72
C SER A 5 39.48 1.14 -7.42
N ARG A 6 39.85 2.42 -7.47
CA ARG A 6 41.22 2.88 -7.16
C ARG A 6 41.58 2.71 -5.68
N ARG A 7 40.66 2.95 -4.73
CA ARG A 7 40.98 2.96 -3.28
C ARG A 7 41.22 1.56 -2.69
N LEU A 8 40.49 0.54 -3.15
CA LEU A 8 40.72 -0.85 -2.71
C LEU A 8 42.03 -1.43 -3.27
N ILE A 9 42.50 -0.88 -4.39
CA ILE A 9 43.71 -1.30 -5.10
C ILE A 9 44.95 -0.56 -4.57
N LEU A 10 44.82 0.72 -4.21
CA LEU A 10 45.93 1.54 -3.68
C LEU A 10 46.42 1.10 -2.29
N SER A 11 45.57 0.55 -1.42
CA SER A 11 46.00 0.09 -0.08
C SER A 11 46.85 -1.19 -0.13
N LYS A 12 46.75 -1.98 -1.21
CA LYS A 12 47.64 -3.13 -1.47
C LYS A 12 48.87 -2.77 -2.32
N LEU A 13 48.89 -1.60 -2.95
CA LEU A 13 50.01 -1.11 -3.79
C LEU A 13 51.06 -0.31 -3.01
N THR A 14 50.74 0.24 -1.83
CA THR A 14 51.66 1.10 -1.07
C THR A 14 52.83 0.35 -0.42
N THR A 15 52.80 -0.98 -0.36
CA THR A 15 53.93 -1.81 0.13
C THR A 15 54.86 -2.31 -0.99
N LEU A 16 54.56 -2.05 -2.26
CA LEU A 16 55.30 -2.64 -3.39
C LEU A 16 56.46 -1.85 -4.04
N PRO A 17 56.71 -0.53 -3.81
CA PRO A 17 57.76 0.12 -4.59
C PRO A 17 59.20 -0.15 -4.09
N PHE A 18 59.40 -0.87 -2.98
CA PHE A 18 60.74 -1.06 -2.40
C PHE A 18 61.54 -2.27 -2.90
N ILE A 19 60.92 -3.27 -3.54
CA ILE A 19 61.59 -4.54 -3.88
C ILE A 19 61.96 -4.65 -5.37
N LEU A 20 61.28 -3.91 -6.25
CA LEU A 20 61.55 -3.94 -7.70
C LEU A 20 62.82 -3.19 -8.14
N PHE A 21 63.44 -2.39 -7.25
CA PHE A 21 64.65 -1.64 -7.58
C PHE A 21 65.97 -2.41 -7.36
N PHE A 22 65.97 -3.53 -6.64
CA PHE A 22 67.20 -4.29 -6.34
C PHE A 22 67.49 -5.48 -7.25
N SER A 23 66.51 -6.02 -7.98
CA SER A 23 66.75 -7.18 -8.86
C SER A 23 67.32 -6.82 -10.24
N LYS A 24 67.13 -5.57 -10.71
CA LYS A 24 67.67 -5.12 -12.01
C LYS A 24 69.13 -4.65 -11.96
N SER A 25 69.65 -4.22 -10.81
CA SER A 25 71.06 -3.79 -10.69
C SER A 25 72.05 -4.95 -10.51
N TYR A 26 71.60 -6.17 -10.19
CA TYR A 26 72.52 -7.29 -9.95
C TYR A 26 72.77 -8.18 -11.18
N ALA A 27 71.94 -8.08 -12.23
CA ALA A 27 72.04 -8.93 -13.42
C ALA A 27 72.81 -8.30 -14.60
N GLN A 28 73.33 -7.08 -14.46
CA GLN A 28 73.95 -6.33 -15.57
C GLN A 28 75.45 -6.01 -15.44
N ASN A 29 76.14 -6.52 -14.41
CA ASN A 29 77.58 -6.27 -14.20
C ASN A 29 78.42 -7.56 -14.17
N ASN A 30 78.26 -8.45 -15.16
CA ASN A 30 79.25 -9.51 -15.39
C ASN A 30 79.24 -9.94 -16.86
N LYS A 31 79.80 -9.07 -17.72
CA LYS A 31 80.50 -9.48 -18.94
C LYS A 31 81.55 -8.43 -19.28
N ASP A 32 82.77 -8.94 -19.43
CA ASP A 32 83.93 -8.36 -20.11
C ASP A 32 84.74 -7.30 -19.33
N ASP A 33 85.84 -7.72 -18.68
CA ASP A 33 87.18 -7.60 -19.29
C ASP A 33 88.32 -8.22 -18.46
N ASN A 34 89.33 -8.70 -19.19
CA ASN A 34 90.49 -9.49 -18.78
C ASN A 34 91.48 -8.75 -17.86
N GLY A 35 92.11 -9.47 -16.90
CA GLY A 35 93.39 -9.00 -16.35
C GLY A 35 93.90 -9.57 -15.03
N SER A 36 94.45 -10.79 -15.08
CA SER A 36 95.56 -11.30 -14.24
C SER A 36 95.40 -11.56 -12.72
N SER A 37 96.01 -12.71 -12.37
CA SER A 37 96.58 -13.15 -11.09
C SER A 37 95.75 -14.06 -10.17
N LYS A 38 96.40 -15.20 -9.88
CA LYS A 38 96.01 -16.36 -9.08
C LYS A 38 95.61 -16.00 -7.64
N LYS A 39 94.65 -16.74 -7.08
CA LYS A 39 94.86 -17.53 -5.84
C LYS A 39 93.72 -18.53 -5.63
N ASP A 40 94.11 -19.78 -5.39
CA ASP A 40 93.27 -20.86 -4.90
C ASP A 40 92.58 -20.48 -3.59
N CYS A 41 91.34 -20.94 -3.42
CA CYS A 41 90.80 -21.44 -2.15
C CYS A 41 89.54 -22.28 -2.43
N THR A 42 89.68 -23.59 -2.26
CA THR A 42 88.59 -24.56 -2.10
C THR A 42 87.92 -24.39 -0.74
N SER A 43 86.64 -24.01 -0.70
CA SER A 43 85.67 -24.43 0.34
C SER A 43 84.27 -23.86 0.06
N ASP A 44 83.24 -24.64 0.42
CA ASP A 44 81.82 -24.30 0.51
C ASP A 44 80.94 -24.36 -0.75
N LYS A 45 80.70 -25.61 -1.20
CA LYS A 45 79.59 -25.96 -2.12
C LYS A 45 78.22 -26.14 -1.44
N SER A 46 78.06 -25.89 -0.14
CA SER A 46 76.78 -26.08 0.57
C SER A 46 75.86 -24.84 0.61
N ASN A 47 76.38 -23.63 0.34
CA ASN A 47 75.59 -22.39 0.42
C ASN A 47 74.95 -21.95 -0.91
N TYR A 48 75.32 -22.56 -2.04
CA TYR A 48 74.77 -22.20 -3.37
C TYR A 48 73.43 -22.88 -3.69
N LEU A 49 73.15 -24.05 -3.13
CA LEU A 49 71.89 -24.78 -3.38
C LEU A 49 70.68 -24.20 -2.61
N HIS A 50 70.91 -23.47 -1.52
CA HIS A 50 69.83 -22.83 -0.75
C HIS A 50 69.33 -21.53 -1.41
N ALA A 51 70.24 -20.71 -1.95
CA ALA A 51 69.92 -19.44 -2.59
C ALA A 51 69.10 -19.61 -3.88
N ASP A 52 69.42 -20.61 -4.72
CA ASP A 52 68.66 -20.90 -5.95
C ASP A 52 67.23 -21.38 -5.64
N SER A 53 67.04 -22.16 -4.56
CA SER A 53 65.69 -22.62 -4.16
C SER A 53 64.78 -21.48 -3.67
N GLU A 54 65.36 -20.47 -3.01
CA GLU A 54 64.61 -19.30 -2.54
C GLU A 54 64.34 -18.29 -3.66
N VAL A 55 65.28 -18.13 -4.60
CA VAL A 55 65.09 -17.29 -5.81
C VAL A 55 64.07 -17.90 -6.77
N ILE A 56 64.06 -19.23 -6.94
CA ILE A 56 63.04 -19.94 -7.74
C ILE A 56 61.66 -19.80 -7.09
N LYS A 57 61.54 -20.01 -5.77
CA LYS A 57 60.28 -19.79 -5.03
C LYS A 57 59.79 -18.35 -5.09
N ALA A 58 60.69 -17.36 -5.03
CA ALA A 58 60.34 -15.96 -5.18
C ALA A 58 59.83 -15.63 -6.59
N ASN A 59 60.43 -16.21 -7.64
CA ASN A 59 59.97 -16.06 -9.03
C ASN A 59 58.62 -16.76 -9.28
N GLU A 60 58.39 -17.94 -8.72
CA GLU A 60 57.09 -18.62 -8.80
C GLU A 60 56.00 -17.84 -8.07
N THR A 61 56.29 -17.31 -6.88
CA THR A 61 55.35 -16.47 -6.13
C THR A 61 55.02 -15.18 -6.89
N GLN A 62 56.03 -14.52 -7.49
CA GLN A 62 55.82 -13.33 -8.31
C GLN A 62 55.02 -13.61 -9.59
N LYS A 63 55.22 -14.77 -10.21
CA LYS A 63 54.46 -15.20 -11.39
C LYS A 63 52.99 -15.45 -11.04
N VAL A 64 52.71 -16.13 -9.92
CA VAL A 64 51.35 -16.33 -9.43
C VAL A 64 50.65 -14.99 -9.16
N MET A 65 51.34 -14.04 -8.50
CA MET A 65 50.79 -12.70 -8.26
C MET A 65 50.52 -11.91 -9.56
N LEU A 66 51.40 -12.05 -10.56
CA LEU A 66 51.21 -11.40 -11.87
C LEU A 66 50.04 -12.00 -12.64
N ASP A 67 49.89 -13.33 -12.64
CA ASP A 67 48.78 -14.03 -13.28
C ASP A 67 47.44 -13.66 -12.62
N GLU A 68 47.41 -13.54 -11.30
CA GLU A 68 46.26 -13.03 -10.55
C GLU A 68 45.91 -11.58 -10.93
N LEU A 69 46.90 -10.70 -11.05
CA LEU A 69 46.71 -9.30 -11.47
C LEU A 69 46.17 -9.20 -12.91
N VAL A 70 46.69 -10.02 -13.82
CA VAL A 70 46.21 -10.07 -15.22
C VAL A 70 44.77 -10.59 -15.27
N ALA A 71 44.43 -11.61 -14.48
CA ALA A 71 43.06 -12.12 -14.36
C ALA A 71 42.11 -11.07 -13.79
N GLN A 72 42.51 -10.34 -12.74
CA GLN A 72 41.73 -9.24 -12.17
C GLN A 72 41.52 -8.11 -13.19
N ARG A 73 42.55 -7.74 -13.96
CA ARG A 73 42.44 -6.72 -15.01
C ARG A 73 41.44 -7.12 -16.10
N LYS A 74 41.46 -8.38 -16.54
CA LYS A 74 40.49 -8.91 -17.53
C LYS A 74 39.05 -8.83 -17.00
N LYS A 75 38.83 -9.18 -15.73
CA LYS A 75 37.50 -9.08 -15.07
C LYS A 75 36.99 -7.64 -15.01
N ILE A 76 37.85 -6.67 -14.69
CA ILE A 76 37.51 -5.24 -14.67
C ILE A 76 37.14 -4.76 -16.08
N HIS A 77 37.95 -5.13 -17.09
CA HIS A 77 37.70 -4.72 -18.46
C HIS A 77 36.35 -5.25 -18.97
N PHE A 78 36.04 -6.51 -18.68
CA PHE A 78 34.73 -7.12 -18.98
C PHE A 78 33.57 -6.32 -18.37
N LEU A 79 33.65 -5.92 -17.10
CA LEU A 79 32.63 -5.09 -16.46
C LEU A 79 32.51 -3.70 -17.07
N MET A 80 33.60 -3.12 -17.57
CA MET A 80 33.55 -1.80 -18.23
C MET A 80 32.81 -1.88 -19.57
N GLU A 81 33.08 -2.91 -20.36
CA GLU A 81 32.56 -3.06 -21.72
C GLU A 81 31.12 -3.57 -21.77
N ASN A 82 30.69 -4.33 -20.76
CA ASN A 82 29.37 -4.96 -20.76
C ASN A 82 28.36 -4.15 -19.91
N PRO A 83 27.26 -3.64 -20.50
CA PRO A 83 26.20 -2.96 -19.75
C PRO A 83 25.25 -3.94 -19.03
N SER A 84 25.22 -5.19 -19.49
CA SER A 84 24.45 -6.30 -18.93
C SER A 84 25.35 -7.50 -18.64
N VAL A 85 25.24 -8.10 -17.46
CA VAL A 85 26.14 -9.15 -16.96
C VAL A 85 25.33 -10.24 -16.28
N SER A 86 25.65 -11.52 -16.53
CA SER A 86 25.04 -12.64 -15.79
C SER A 86 25.46 -12.60 -14.33
N PHE A 87 24.56 -12.96 -13.41
CA PHE A 87 24.89 -13.07 -11.99
C PHE A 87 25.95 -14.15 -11.72
N ASP A 88 26.05 -15.18 -12.56
CA ASP A 88 27.05 -16.26 -12.43
C ASP A 88 28.49 -15.71 -12.45
N PHE A 89 28.73 -14.63 -13.20
CA PHE A 89 30.02 -13.93 -13.20
C PHE A 89 30.42 -13.46 -11.79
N PHE A 90 29.46 -12.97 -11.01
CA PHE A 90 29.73 -12.53 -9.64
C PHE A 90 29.88 -13.70 -8.69
N LEU A 91 29.14 -14.80 -8.89
CA LEU A 91 29.28 -16.01 -8.10
C LEU A 91 30.67 -16.62 -8.27
N ASP A 92 31.17 -16.72 -9.51
CA ASP A 92 32.49 -17.28 -9.83
C ASP A 92 33.64 -16.48 -9.20
N ILE A 93 33.49 -15.15 -9.10
CA ILE A 93 34.54 -14.28 -8.56
C ILE A 93 34.57 -14.32 -7.03
N HIS A 94 33.46 -14.66 -6.40
CA HIS A 94 33.28 -14.54 -4.95
C HIS A 94 33.01 -15.89 -4.24
N ASP A 95 33.12 -17.01 -4.95
CA ASP A 95 32.80 -18.36 -4.46
C ASP A 95 31.42 -18.43 -3.79
N GLY A 96 30.43 -17.84 -4.45
CA GLY A 96 29.10 -17.62 -3.88
C GLY A 96 28.16 -18.83 -3.89
N SER A 97 28.68 -20.04 -4.09
CA SER A 97 27.89 -21.26 -4.31
C SER A 97 27.07 -21.69 -3.09
N VAL A 98 27.53 -21.34 -1.88
CA VAL A 98 26.86 -21.62 -0.60
C VAL A 98 26.24 -20.35 0.00
N ASP A 99 26.92 -19.22 -0.14
CA ASP A 99 26.46 -17.90 0.31
C ASP A 99 26.64 -16.88 -0.82
N ALA A 100 25.53 -16.47 -1.43
CA ALA A 100 25.56 -15.52 -2.53
C ALA A 100 25.76 -14.07 -2.07
N THR A 101 25.81 -13.80 -0.76
CA THR A 101 25.88 -12.44 -0.20
C THR A 101 27.06 -11.62 -0.75
N PRO A 102 28.32 -12.13 -0.80
CA PRO A 102 29.43 -11.33 -1.31
C PRO A 102 29.28 -11.02 -2.81
N ALA A 103 28.82 -11.99 -3.61
CA ALA A 103 28.53 -11.81 -5.02
C ALA A 103 27.40 -10.78 -5.24
N LEU A 104 26.35 -10.84 -4.42
CA LEU A 104 25.22 -9.92 -4.49
C LEU A 104 25.61 -8.50 -4.10
N LYS A 105 26.48 -8.32 -3.09
CA LYS A 105 27.05 -7.01 -2.72
C LYS A 105 27.87 -6.41 -3.87
N ALA A 106 28.70 -7.22 -4.54
CA ALA A 106 29.47 -6.77 -5.69
C ALA A 106 28.57 -6.39 -6.88
N ALA A 107 27.55 -7.20 -7.17
CA ALA A 107 26.56 -6.94 -8.20
C ALA A 107 25.76 -5.66 -7.91
N ALA A 108 25.30 -5.49 -6.66
CA ALA A 108 24.57 -4.33 -6.18
C ALA A 108 25.37 -3.02 -6.28
N ALA A 109 26.67 -3.07 -6.03
CA ALA A 109 27.55 -1.91 -6.11
C ALA A 109 27.94 -1.52 -7.54
N SER A 110 27.65 -2.37 -8.54
CA SER A 110 28.19 -2.23 -9.90
C SER A 110 27.56 -1.13 -10.75
N GLY A 111 26.30 -0.75 -10.48
CA GLY A 111 25.54 0.16 -11.35
C GLY A 111 25.15 -0.44 -12.70
N LYS A 112 25.19 -1.78 -12.84
CA LYS A 112 24.94 -2.50 -14.11
C LYS A 112 23.57 -3.18 -14.13
N THR A 113 23.21 -3.68 -15.31
CA THR A 113 22.12 -4.66 -15.42
C THR A 113 22.66 -6.05 -15.11
N ILE A 114 22.06 -6.71 -14.13
CA ILE A 114 22.42 -8.04 -13.64
C ILE A 114 21.28 -8.98 -13.98
N VAL A 115 21.59 -10.00 -14.77
CA VAL A 115 20.62 -11.00 -15.22
C VAL A 115 20.81 -12.27 -14.40
N PHE A 116 19.77 -12.70 -13.71
CA PHE A 116 19.77 -13.93 -12.94
C PHE A 116 19.27 -15.09 -13.81
N PRO A 117 19.98 -16.23 -13.84
CA PRO A 117 19.56 -17.40 -14.60
C PRO A 117 18.21 -17.95 -14.12
N SER A 118 17.53 -18.65 -15.04
CA SER A 118 16.31 -19.37 -14.74
C SER A 118 16.55 -20.42 -13.67
N ASN A 119 15.67 -20.49 -12.65
CA ASN A 119 15.76 -21.40 -11.49
C ASN A 119 16.92 -21.13 -10.51
N GLY A 120 17.57 -19.96 -10.60
CA GLY A 120 18.55 -19.55 -9.62
C GLY A 120 17.96 -19.46 -8.21
N VAL A 121 18.64 -20.07 -7.23
CA VAL A 121 18.31 -19.99 -5.80
C VAL A 121 19.53 -19.49 -5.05
N TYR A 122 19.40 -18.35 -4.36
CA TYR A 122 20.53 -17.63 -3.77
C TYR A 122 20.31 -17.35 -2.30
N SER A 123 21.20 -17.86 -1.45
CA SER A 123 21.18 -17.55 -0.01
C SER A 123 21.74 -16.16 0.25
N ILE A 124 21.01 -15.37 1.04
CA ILE A 124 21.43 -14.07 1.55
C ILE A 124 21.54 -14.17 3.08
N ASN A 125 22.77 -14.14 3.58
CA ASN A 125 23.09 -14.30 4.99
C ASN A 125 23.44 -12.98 5.69
N GLN A 126 23.40 -11.85 4.97
CA GLN A 126 23.57 -10.52 5.57
C GLN A 126 22.59 -9.53 4.93
N ASN A 127 22.00 -8.67 5.74
CA ASN A 127 21.23 -7.53 5.26
C ASN A 127 22.15 -6.33 4.94
N ASP A 128 21.53 -5.18 4.73
CA ASP A 128 22.15 -3.89 4.43
C ASP A 128 23.01 -3.95 3.16
N ILE A 129 22.51 -4.65 2.14
CA ILE A 129 23.14 -4.70 0.82
C ILE A 129 22.91 -3.34 0.14
N ALA A 130 23.95 -2.51 0.18
CA ALA A 130 23.94 -1.20 -0.44
C ALA A 130 23.78 -1.32 -1.97
N ILE A 131 22.81 -0.60 -2.52
CA ILE A 131 22.53 -0.57 -3.96
C ILE A 131 23.07 0.72 -4.58
N SER A 132 23.88 0.58 -5.63
CA SER A 132 24.37 1.68 -6.45
C SER A 132 23.27 2.19 -7.41
N PRO A 133 23.26 3.48 -7.78
CA PRO A 133 22.32 4.00 -8.77
C PRO A 133 22.35 3.21 -10.08
N PHE A 134 21.20 3.16 -10.77
CA PHE A 134 21.04 2.50 -12.08
C PHE A 134 21.24 0.97 -12.09
N THR A 135 21.57 0.36 -10.95
CA THR A 135 21.65 -1.10 -10.83
C THR A 135 20.28 -1.73 -11.10
N LYS A 136 20.25 -2.76 -11.94
CA LYS A 136 19.04 -3.50 -12.28
C LYS A 136 19.24 -4.98 -12.00
N PHE A 137 18.36 -5.58 -11.22
CA PHE A 137 18.30 -7.01 -10.96
C PHE A 137 17.11 -7.60 -11.71
N ILE A 138 17.41 -8.42 -12.73
CA ILE A 138 16.42 -8.95 -13.67
C ILE A 138 16.45 -10.48 -13.62
N GLY A 139 15.38 -11.08 -13.12
CA GLY A 139 15.15 -12.52 -13.21
C GLY A 139 14.56 -12.95 -14.56
N PRO A 140 14.35 -14.26 -14.75
CA PRO A 140 13.87 -14.84 -16.01
C PRO A 140 12.44 -14.40 -16.34
N ASP A 141 12.14 -14.23 -17.63
CA ASP A 141 10.76 -13.99 -18.08
C ASP A 141 9.88 -15.23 -17.81
N GLY A 142 8.64 -14.98 -17.37
CA GLY A 142 7.68 -16.05 -17.04
C GLY A 142 7.98 -16.81 -15.74
N GLY A 143 8.98 -16.40 -14.97
CA GLY A 143 9.36 -17.05 -13.72
C GLY A 143 10.05 -16.12 -12.73
N TYR A 144 10.78 -16.70 -11.78
CA TYR A 144 11.51 -15.94 -10.77
C TYR A 144 12.90 -16.50 -10.52
N ALA A 145 13.86 -15.61 -10.28
CA ALA A 145 15.05 -15.94 -9.51
C ALA A 145 14.72 -15.84 -8.02
N THR A 146 15.09 -16.84 -7.22
CA THR A 146 14.68 -16.93 -5.81
C THR A 146 15.82 -16.56 -4.87
N PHE A 147 15.55 -15.65 -3.94
CA PHE A 147 16.45 -15.30 -2.85
C PHE A 147 15.92 -15.85 -1.53
N LEU A 148 16.79 -16.56 -0.80
CA LEU A 148 16.54 -17.09 0.53
C LEU A 148 17.20 -16.15 1.56
N VAL A 149 16.41 -15.31 2.21
CA VAL A 149 16.90 -14.33 3.18
C VAL A 149 16.93 -14.99 4.57
N ASN A 150 18.14 -15.19 5.09
CA ASN A 150 18.36 -15.92 6.34
C ASN A 150 18.63 -15.00 7.54
N SER A 151 19.18 -13.80 7.31
CA SER A 151 19.60 -12.91 8.38
C SER A 151 18.47 -12.01 8.90
N THR A 152 18.37 -11.91 10.22
CA THR A 152 17.55 -10.90 10.92
C THR A 152 18.37 -9.69 11.35
N GLU A 153 19.68 -9.73 11.21
CA GLU A 153 20.60 -8.70 11.72
C GLU A 153 20.84 -7.60 10.67
N GLY A 154 21.06 -6.37 11.13
CA GLY A 154 21.28 -5.20 10.31
C GLY A 154 20.59 -3.97 10.89
N SER A 155 20.62 -2.86 10.14
CA SER A 155 20.05 -1.57 10.57
C SER A 155 18.94 -1.05 9.67
N PHE A 156 18.90 -1.47 8.40
CA PHE A 156 18.04 -0.85 7.39
C PHE A 156 17.09 -1.88 6.79
N GLY A 157 17.60 -2.77 5.95
CA GLY A 157 16.81 -3.72 5.19
C GLY A 157 17.69 -4.66 4.39
N THR A 158 17.13 -5.70 3.77
CA THR A 158 17.93 -6.61 2.94
C THR A 158 18.63 -5.83 1.81
N PHE A 159 17.87 -4.96 1.11
CA PHE A 159 18.42 -4.00 0.16
C PHE A 159 18.31 -2.57 0.67
N ASP A 160 19.46 -1.92 0.83
CA ASP A 160 19.57 -0.54 1.30
C ASP A 160 19.65 0.45 0.11
N LEU A 161 18.52 1.11 -0.13
CA LEU A 161 18.26 2.08 -1.17
C LEU A 161 18.30 3.53 -0.65
N ARG A 162 18.84 3.77 0.54
CA ARG A 162 18.99 5.14 1.04
C ARG A 162 19.94 5.94 0.15
N ASN A 163 19.77 7.26 0.17
CA ASN A 163 20.66 8.18 -0.54
C ASN A 163 22.12 8.08 -0.09
N LYS A 164 22.34 7.73 1.19
CA LYS A 164 23.65 7.48 1.79
C LYS A 164 23.66 6.06 2.37
N ASN A 165 24.07 5.09 1.55
CA ASN A 165 24.12 3.67 1.89
C ASN A 165 25.56 3.11 1.95
N GLY A 166 26.57 3.98 1.96
CA GLY A 166 27.99 3.58 2.11
C GLY A 166 28.75 3.35 0.79
N LEU A 167 28.09 3.47 -0.38
CA LEU A 167 28.76 3.38 -1.69
C LEU A 167 29.34 4.70 -2.20
N GLY A 168 29.16 5.80 -1.46
CA GLY A 168 29.78 7.10 -1.73
C GLY A 168 29.18 8.23 -0.89
N ASP A 169 29.87 9.37 -0.84
CA ASP A 169 29.48 10.53 -0.01
C ASP A 169 28.57 11.55 -0.73
N ASP A 170 28.40 11.41 -2.05
CA ASP A 170 27.61 12.33 -2.88
C ASP A 170 26.10 12.08 -2.77
N ILE A 171 25.27 13.11 -2.94
CA ILE A 171 23.79 13.02 -2.85
C ILE A 171 23.15 12.04 -3.85
N TYR A 172 23.89 11.63 -4.88
CA TYR A 172 23.46 10.65 -5.90
C TYR A 172 24.20 9.31 -5.80
N SER A 173 24.77 8.95 -4.65
CA SER A 173 25.54 7.70 -4.49
C SER A 173 24.69 6.48 -4.09
N GLY A 174 23.41 6.68 -3.78
CA GLY A 174 22.51 5.65 -3.22
C GLY A 174 21.48 5.05 -4.18
N GLY A 175 20.40 4.47 -3.63
CA GLY A 175 19.38 3.72 -4.37
C GLY A 175 18.43 4.55 -5.24
N TYR A 176 18.92 5.02 -6.40
CA TYR A 176 18.16 5.77 -7.40
C TYR A 176 18.08 5.03 -8.73
N PHE A 177 16.95 5.16 -9.45
CA PHE A 177 16.77 4.61 -10.80
C PHE A 177 17.03 3.11 -10.89
N ASN A 178 16.79 2.37 -9.80
CA ASN A 178 17.03 0.94 -9.75
C ASN A 178 15.85 0.17 -10.34
N VAL A 179 16.10 -1.07 -10.75
CA VAL A 179 15.05 -1.98 -11.22
C VAL A 179 15.20 -3.32 -10.51
N PHE A 180 14.14 -3.81 -9.92
CA PHE A 180 14.03 -5.17 -9.41
C PHE A 180 12.85 -5.82 -10.13
N ARG A 181 13.13 -6.85 -10.92
CA ARG A 181 12.12 -7.48 -11.78
C ARG A 181 12.24 -8.99 -11.84
N ASN A 182 11.08 -9.68 -11.81
CA ASN A 182 11.00 -11.15 -11.88
C ASN A 182 11.80 -11.83 -10.75
N LEU A 183 11.69 -11.32 -9.52
CA LEU A 183 12.42 -11.83 -8.35
C LEU A 183 11.46 -12.34 -7.28
N ARG A 184 11.83 -13.45 -6.64
CA ARG A 184 11.12 -14.08 -5.55
C ARG A 184 11.95 -14.03 -4.28
N PHE A 185 11.30 -13.73 -3.16
CA PHE A 185 11.94 -13.64 -1.85
C PHE A 185 11.25 -14.59 -0.88
N ARG A 186 12.03 -15.40 -0.18
CA ARG A 186 11.59 -16.32 0.87
C ARG A 186 12.47 -16.15 2.09
N TYR A 187 11.88 -16.37 3.25
CA TYR A 187 12.54 -16.28 4.55
C TYR A 187 12.43 -17.65 5.20
N PRO A 188 13.39 -18.58 4.96
CA PRO A 188 13.28 -19.97 5.42
C PRO A 188 13.17 -20.09 6.93
N GLY A 189 13.83 -19.18 7.65
CA GLY A 189 13.81 -19.13 9.12
C GLY A 189 12.53 -18.53 9.72
N GLN A 190 11.63 -17.95 8.91
CA GLN A 190 10.40 -17.36 9.43
C GLN A 190 9.44 -18.43 9.95
N ILE A 191 8.76 -18.10 11.04
CA ILE A 191 7.77 -18.99 11.65
C ILE A 191 6.51 -19.09 10.79
N LYS A 192 5.88 -20.27 10.84
CA LYS A 192 4.63 -20.57 10.10
C LYS A 192 3.44 -20.70 11.04
N ASN A 193 3.70 -20.93 12.33
CA ASN A 193 2.74 -21.10 13.40
C ASN A 193 3.22 -20.34 14.64
N LEU A 194 2.28 -19.80 15.40
CA LEU A 194 2.49 -19.25 16.73
C LEU A 194 1.88 -20.20 17.77
N THR A 195 2.47 -20.26 18.96
CA THR A 195 1.90 -21.00 20.11
C THR A 195 0.67 -20.31 20.68
N ASP A 196 0.66 -18.98 20.69
CA ASP A 196 -0.47 -18.12 21.03
C ASP A 196 -0.40 -16.78 20.28
N VAL A 197 -1.46 -15.97 20.36
CA VAL A 197 -1.52 -14.65 19.73
C VAL A 197 -0.71 -13.56 20.44
N ALA A 198 -0.16 -13.83 21.63
CA ALA A 198 0.72 -12.91 22.35
C ALA A 198 2.19 -13.06 21.90
N SER A 199 2.53 -14.20 21.33
CA SER A 199 3.82 -14.52 20.72
C SER A 199 3.98 -13.73 19.42
N ASN A 200 5.21 -13.26 19.15
CA ASN A 200 5.51 -12.47 17.95
C ASN A 200 6.21 -13.32 16.88
N PRO A 201 5.90 -13.10 15.59
CA PRO A 201 6.71 -13.63 14.51
C PRO A 201 8.12 -13.04 14.51
N ILE A 202 9.03 -13.67 13.76
CA ILE A 202 10.41 -13.20 13.70
C ILE A 202 10.44 -11.88 12.92
N ALA A 203 10.88 -10.83 13.61
CA ALA A 203 10.91 -9.47 13.09
C ALA A 203 12.11 -9.26 12.14
N TYR A 204 12.04 -9.86 10.95
CA TYR A 204 13.00 -9.57 9.88
C TYR A 204 12.94 -8.10 9.48
N LEU A 205 14.10 -7.54 9.12
CA LEU A 205 14.17 -6.20 8.55
C LEU A 205 13.36 -6.10 7.24
N PRO A 206 12.95 -4.89 6.82
CA PRO A 206 12.32 -4.67 5.52
C PRO A 206 13.14 -5.27 4.36
N LEU A 207 12.46 -5.90 3.39
CA LEU A 207 13.13 -6.37 2.18
C LEU A 207 13.77 -5.20 1.41
N PHE A 208 13.00 -4.13 1.20
CA PHE A 208 13.47 -2.90 0.56
C PHE A 208 13.32 -1.71 1.50
N PHE A 209 14.43 -1.00 1.74
CA PHE A 209 14.48 0.15 2.65
C PHE A 209 15.21 1.32 2.01
N GLY A 210 14.63 2.54 2.03
CA GLY A 210 15.34 3.74 1.55
C GLY A 210 14.49 4.72 0.75
N GLY A 211 15.09 5.45 -0.19
CA GLY A 211 14.40 6.50 -0.96
C GLY A 211 13.59 5.94 -2.13
N GLY A 212 14.23 5.14 -2.99
CA GLY A 212 13.57 4.50 -4.14
C GLY A 212 13.16 5.47 -5.26
N TYR A 213 13.73 6.67 -5.30
CA TYR A 213 13.40 7.70 -6.30
C TYR A 213 13.58 7.14 -7.72
N SER A 214 12.53 7.28 -8.54
CA SER A 214 12.45 6.75 -9.91
C SER A 214 12.86 5.27 -10.05
N SER A 215 12.78 4.49 -8.98
CA SER A 215 13.08 3.06 -9.00
C SER A 215 11.83 2.26 -9.33
N ARG A 216 12.04 1.04 -9.84
CA ARG A 216 10.99 0.15 -10.34
C ARG A 216 11.07 -1.20 -9.63
N PHE A 217 9.94 -1.64 -9.11
CA PHE A 217 9.73 -2.93 -8.47
C PHE A 217 8.58 -3.60 -9.21
N GLU A 218 8.90 -4.55 -10.08
CA GLU A 218 7.97 -5.09 -11.07
C GLU A 218 7.98 -6.62 -11.02
N TYR A 219 6.82 -7.29 -11.07
CA TYR A 219 6.78 -8.76 -11.09
C TYR A 219 7.56 -9.38 -9.92
N LEU A 220 7.22 -8.99 -8.69
CA LEU A 220 7.88 -9.49 -7.49
C LEU A 220 6.97 -10.44 -6.72
N ASP A 221 7.59 -11.49 -6.14
CA ASP A 221 6.94 -12.42 -5.22
C ASP A 221 7.59 -12.28 -3.83
N ILE A 222 6.94 -11.52 -2.96
CA ILE A 222 7.39 -11.22 -1.60
C ILE A 222 6.71 -12.20 -0.65
N GLY A 223 7.28 -13.40 -0.58
CA GLY A 223 6.74 -14.58 0.11
C GLY A 223 6.24 -14.32 1.53
N ASN A 224 7.09 -14.68 2.49
CA ASN A 224 6.80 -14.64 3.91
C ASN A 224 7.66 -13.60 4.65
N ALA A 225 7.87 -12.45 4.02
CA ALA A 225 8.60 -11.34 4.63
C ALA A 225 7.88 -10.86 5.89
N TYR A 226 8.62 -10.41 6.91
CA TYR A 226 8.00 -9.68 8.01
C TYR A 226 7.53 -8.30 7.54
N ILE A 227 8.41 -7.58 6.84
CA ILE A 227 8.13 -6.29 6.21
C ILE A 227 8.59 -6.33 4.74
N GLY A 228 7.70 -5.97 3.80
CA GLY A 228 8.03 -5.87 2.38
C GLY A 228 8.82 -4.58 2.08
N PHE A 229 8.14 -3.44 2.09
CA PHE A 229 8.72 -2.16 1.69
C PHE A 229 8.60 -1.10 2.77
N VAL A 230 9.70 -0.38 3.01
CA VAL A 230 9.70 0.87 3.77
C VAL A 230 10.48 1.90 2.96
N LEU A 231 9.75 2.65 2.15
CA LEU A 231 10.34 3.60 1.22
C LEU A 231 9.90 5.02 1.52
N GLY A 232 10.78 5.97 1.22
CA GLY A 232 10.58 7.39 1.41
C GLY A 232 10.53 7.84 2.87
N GLY A 233 11.01 9.07 3.10
CA GLY A 233 10.96 9.70 4.42
C GLY A 233 12.19 10.54 4.74
N LYS A 234 12.12 11.26 5.87
CA LYS A 234 13.22 12.10 6.36
C LYS A 234 14.45 11.23 6.62
N GLY A 235 15.56 11.55 5.95
CA GLY A 235 16.81 10.80 6.05
C GLY A 235 16.85 9.51 5.21
N LEU A 236 15.74 9.07 4.62
CA LEU A 236 15.69 7.91 3.71
C LEU A 236 15.84 8.32 2.24
N GLY A 237 15.23 9.45 1.87
CA GLY A 237 15.15 9.95 0.50
C GLY A 237 13.71 10.08 0.03
N SER A 238 13.52 10.59 -1.18
CA SER A 238 12.18 10.75 -1.77
C SER A 238 11.78 9.52 -2.57
N CYS A 239 10.50 9.18 -2.51
CA CYS A 239 9.87 8.12 -3.29
C CYS A 239 9.17 8.64 -4.56
N SER A 240 9.52 9.83 -5.04
CA SER A 240 8.93 10.39 -6.27
C SER A 240 9.22 9.52 -7.49
N ARG A 241 8.24 9.43 -8.39
CA ARG A 241 8.28 8.67 -9.65
C ARG A 241 8.54 7.17 -9.49
N ILE A 242 8.31 6.63 -8.29
CA ILE A 242 8.45 5.21 -8.02
C ILE A 242 7.44 4.40 -8.83
N VAL A 243 7.84 3.21 -9.28
CA VAL A 243 6.96 2.22 -9.91
C VAL A 243 6.92 0.97 -9.03
N LEU A 244 5.75 0.62 -8.53
CA LEU A 244 5.42 -0.60 -7.80
C LEU A 244 4.30 -1.30 -8.56
N LYS A 245 4.62 -2.38 -9.27
CA LYS A 245 3.70 -2.99 -10.24
C LYS A 245 3.76 -4.51 -10.24
N ASP A 246 2.59 -5.15 -10.31
CA ASP A 246 2.46 -6.61 -10.48
C ASP A 246 3.22 -7.37 -9.37
N ILE A 247 2.89 -7.08 -8.12
CA ILE A 247 3.55 -7.64 -6.94
C ILE A 247 2.57 -8.54 -6.17
N ILE A 248 3.00 -9.75 -5.83
CA ILE A 248 2.25 -10.67 -4.97
C ILE A 248 3.04 -10.94 -3.70
N GLY A 249 2.36 -11.28 -2.61
CA GLY A 249 3.06 -11.64 -1.39
C GLY A 249 2.15 -11.92 -0.21
N ALA A 250 2.76 -12.32 0.91
CA ALA A 250 2.08 -12.47 2.18
C ALA A 250 2.89 -11.86 3.34
N PRO A 251 3.24 -10.55 3.29
CA PRO A 251 4.00 -9.91 4.36
C PRO A 251 3.27 -10.00 5.70
N ILE A 252 3.95 -10.41 6.76
CA ILE A 252 3.33 -10.76 8.04
C ILE A 252 2.92 -9.51 8.83
N PHE A 253 3.72 -8.45 8.83
CA PHE A 253 3.45 -7.25 9.63
C PHE A 253 3.19 -6.01 8.79
N LEU A 254 3.98 -5.76 7.73
CA LEU A 254 3.80 -4.59 6.88
C LEU A 254 4.09 -4.91 5.41
N GLY A 255 3.11 -4.73 4.53
CA GLY A 255 3.29 -4.97 3.10
C GLY A 255 4.07 -3.86 2.40
N LEU A 256 3.43 -2.70 2.27
CA LEU A 256 4.01 -1.53 1.61
C LEU A 256 3.85 -0.31 2.52
N SER A 257 4.95 0.42 2.75
CA SER A 257 4.89 1.75 3.33
C SER A 257 5.69 2.74 2.49
N ILE A 258 5.02 3.80 2.02
CA ILE A 258 5.65 4.85 1.21
C ILE A 258 5.35 6.25 1.76
N GLU A 259 6.36 7.12 1.72
CA GLU A 259 6.24 8.53 2.10
C GLU A 259 7.08 9.43 1.19
N GLN A 260 6.89 10.75 1.30
CA GLN A 260 7.61 11.74 0.49
C GLN A 260 7.52 11.44 -1.03
N VAL A 261 6.33 11.02 -1.45
CA VAL A 261 5.97 10.78 -2.85
C VAL A 261 5.47 12.11 -3.40
N ARG A 262 6.31 12.85 -4.12
CA ARG A 262 5.95 14.21 -4.58
C ARG A 262 5.37 14.24 -5.99
N ASP A 263 5.69 13.24 -6.81
CA ASP A 263 5.37 13.28 -8.24
C ASP A 263 5.05 11.87 -8.79
N ILE A 264 3.88 11.75 -9.44
CA ILE A 264 3.49 10.72 -10.43
C ILE A 264 3.96 9.28 -10.13
N PRO A 265 3.66 8.71 -8.95
CA PRO A 265 3.96 7.30 -8.71
C PRO A 265 3.07 6.40 -9.57
N ILE A 266 3.56 5.21 -9.94
CA ILE A 266 2.74 4.12 -10.49
C ILE A 266 2.66 3.04 -9.43
N ILE A 267 1.48 2.84 -8.85
CA ILE A 267 1.26 1.86 -7.79
C ILE A 267 0.07 1.03 -8.18
N GLN A 268 0.30 -0.17 -8.71
CA GLN A 268 -0.81 -0.96 -9.24
C GLN A 268 -0.59 -2.47 -9.23
N ASN A 269 -1.69 -3.21 -9.21
CA ASN A 269 -1.69 -4.68 -9.25
C ASN A 269 -0.82 -5.28 -8.13
N ILE A 270 -1.12 -4.92 -6.88
CA ILE A 270 -0.41 -5.46 -5.72
C ILE A 270 -1.39 -6.26 -4.88
N SER A 271 -1.08 -7.52 -4.60
CA SER A 271 -1.94 -8.44 -3.85
C SER A 271 -1.22 -9.04 -2.65
N TRP A 272 -1.72 -8.73 -1.45
CA TRP A 272 -1.27 -9.32 -0.19
C TRP A 272 -2.26 -10.36 0.30
N ASN A 273 -1.96 -11.63 0.09
CA ASN A 273 -2.89 -12.72 0.39
C ASN A 273 -2.17 -13.97 0.85
N TYR A 274 -2.14 -14.25 2.15
CA TYR A 274 -1.46 -15.46 2.63
C TYR A 274 -2.05 -16.77 2.09
N ASN A 275 -3.28 -16.79 1.55
CA ASN A 275 -3.86 -18.00 0.97
C ASN A 275 -3.13 -18.48 -0.30
N TYR A 276 -2.40 -17.62 -1.03
CA TYR A 276 -1.64 -18.12 -2.18
C TYR A 276 -0.45 -19.01 -1.75
N LEU A 277 0.05 -18.84 -0.51
CA LEU A 277 1.08 -19.71 0.06
C LEU A 277 0.52 -21.09 0.43
N ASP A 278 -0.80 -21.26 0.56
CA ASP A 278 -1.42 -22.55 0.90
C ASP A 278 -1.28 -23.60 -0.22
N LEU A 279 -0.91 -23.16 -1.44
CA LEU A 279 -0.55 -24.05 -2.55
C LEU A 279 0.71 -24.89 -2.25
N ASP A 280 1.58 -24.38 -1.37
CA ASP A 280 2.71 -25.12 -0.84
C ASP A 280 2.55 -25.27 0.68
N LYS A 281 2.21 -26.48 1.13
CA LYS A 281 2.03 -26.78 2.55
C LYS A 281 3.25 -26.42 3.40
N ASN A 282 4.44 -26.34 2.80
CA ASN A 282 5.64 -25.91 3.51
C ASN A 282 5.67 -24.40 3.79
N HIS A 283 4.80 -23.59 3.19
CA HIS A 283 4.77 -22.13 3.37
C HIS A 283 3.43 -21.60 3.90
N SER A 284 2.44 -22.47 4.10
CA SER A 284 1.14 -22.12 4.67
C SER A 284 1.26 -21.56 6.09
N TYR A 285 0.50 -20.50 6.38
CA TYR A 285 0.39 -19.93 7.72
C TYR A 285 -0.70 -20.66 8.51
N GLY A 286 -0.40 -21.04 9.74
CA GLY A 286 -1.43 -21.57 10.64
C GLY A 286 -2.33 -20.50 11.23
N ASN A 287 -3.40 -20.97 11.86
CA ASN A 287 -4.51 -20.14 12.33
C ASN A 287 -4.08 -19.07 13.33
N MET A 288 -3.18 -19.39 14.27
CA MET A 288 -2.70 -18.41 15.26
C MET A 288 -1.90 -17.27 14.60
N LEU A 289 -1.09 -17.56 13.58
CA LEU A 289 -0.37 -16.53 12.83
C LEU A 289 -1.35 -15.68 11.99
N LYS A 290 -2.32 -16.31 11.33
CA LYS A 290 -3.39 -15.62 10.59
C LYS A 290 -4.18 -14.68 11.52
N GLN A 291 -4.50 -15.13 12.74
CA GLN A 291 -5.17 -14.31 13.76
C GLN A 291 -4.28 -13.16 14.26
N TRP A 292 -2.98 -13.42 14.48
CA TRP A 292 -2.03 -12.37 14.84
C TRP A 292 -1.96 -11.29 13.75
N MET A 293 -1.92 -11.68 12.47
CA MET A 293 -1.95 -10.75 11.33
C MET A 293 -3.23 -9.92 11.31
N ALA A 294 -4.39 -10.54 11.55
CA ALA A 294 -5.68 -9.85 11.63
C ALA A 294 -5.75 -8.81 12.76
N LEU A 295 -4.84 -8.87 13.74
CA LEU A 295 -4.78 -7.95 14.88
C LEU A 295 -3.62 -6.95 14.83
N ASN A 296 -2.59 -7.18 14.00
CA ASN A 296 -1.36 -6.40 14.02
C ASN A 296 -0.90 -5.89 12.64
N ALA A 297 -1.27 -6.57 11.55
CA ALA A 297 -0.66 -6.35 10.24
C ALA A 297 -1.26 -5.16 9.48
N THR A 298 -0.41 -4.42 8.77
CA THR A 298 -0.82 -3.35 7.86
C THR A 298 -0.47 -3.71 6.42
N ALA A 299 -1.45 -3.71 5.52
CA ALA A 299 -1.24 -4.07 4.12
C ALA A 299 -0.52 -2.94 3.35
N PHE A 300 -1.09 -1.72 3.40
CA PHE A 300 -0.58 -0.55 2.70
C PHE A 300 -0.63 0.69 3.60
N GLN A 301 0.48 1.42 3.66
CA GLN A 301 0.59 2.68 4.38
C GLN A 301 1.15 3.77 3.47
N PHE A 302 0.41 4.87 3.36
CA PHE A 302 0.77 6.05 2.63
C PHE A 302 0.90 7.22 3.62
N GLY A 303 2.06 7.85 3.70
CA GLY A 303 2.21 9.14 4.38
C GLY A 303 2.08 10.30 3.40
N ARG A 304 2.99 11.30 3.49
CA ARG A 304 3.04 12.43 2.54
C ARG A 304 3.12 11.93 1.10
N CYS A 305 2.04 12.13 0.36
CA CYS A 305 1.86 11.62 -1.00
C CYS A 305 1.02 12.60 -1.83
N ASP A 306 1.57 12.99 -2.98
CA ASP A 306 1.04 14.03 -3.85
C ASP A 306 0.60 13.40 -5.18
N TRP A 307 -0.69 13.58 -5.52
CA TRP A 307 -1.29 13.21 -6.81
C TRP A 307 -1.11 11.74 -7.23
N ALA A 308 -1.12 10.83 -6.26
CA ALA A 308 -0.99 9.40 -6.54
C ALA A 308 -2.31 8.77 -7.01
N SER A 309 -2.21 7.88 -8.01
CA SER A 309 -3.29 6.96 -8.37
C SER A 309 -2.83 5.53 -8.08
N CYS A 310 -3.53 4.89 -7.14
CA CYS A 310 -3.32 3.51 -6.72
C CYS A 310 -4.39 2.64 -7.35
N ILE A 311 -4.01 1.61 -8.11
CA ILE A 311 -4.96 0.84 -8.93
C ILE A 311 -4.87 -0.65 -8.59
N ASN A 312 -6.00 -1.31 -8.37
CA ASN A 312 -6.04 -2.76 -8.18
C ASN A 312 -5.11 -3.25 -7.05
N LEU A 313 -5.25 -2.64 -5.87
CA LEU A 313 -4.61 -3.11 -4.64
C LEU A 313 -5.56 -4.05 -3.89
N PHE A 314 -5.07 -5.22 -3.49
CA PHE A 314 -5.86 -6.21 -2.77
C PHE A 314 -5.14 -6.65 -1.49
N SER A 315 -5.89 -6.82 -0.40
CA SER A 315 -5.41 -7.58 0.75
C SER A 315 -6.48 -8.44 1.41
N TYR A 316 -6.04 -9.55 2.00
CA TYR A 316 -6.89 -10.50 2.73
C TYR A 316 -6.40 -10.70 4.17
N GLY A 317 -7.27 -10.48 5.15
CA GLY A 317 -7.02 -10.85 6.56
C GLY A 317 -6.05 -9.95 7.32
N TYR A 318 -5.80 -8.72 6.86
CA TYR A 318 -4.93 -7.75 7.54
C TYR A 318 -5.73 -6.94 8.57
N TYR A 319 -5.06 -6.52 9.65
CA TYR A 319 -5.68 -5.63 10.64
C TYR A 319 -6.07 -4.29 10.03
N LYS A 320 -5.15 -3.68 9.28
CA LYS A 320 -5.36 -2.44 8.54
C LYS A 320 -5.05 -2.65 7.07
N ASN A 321 -5.98 -2.33 6.18
CA ASN A 321 -5.72 -2.43 4.74
C ASN A 321 -5.05 -1.16 4.20
N LEU A 322 -5.79 -0.06 4.03
CA LEU A 322 -5.26 1.21 3.56
C LEU A 322 -5.12 2.20 4.72
N VAL A 323 -3.87 2.58 5.03
CA VAL A 323 -3.55 3.55 6.08
C VAL A 323 -3.02 4.83 5.46
N ILE A 324 -3.65 5.97 5.78
CA ILE A 324 -3.18 7.30 5.38
C ILE A 324 -2.71 8.04 6.62
N GLU A 325 -1.41 7.97 6.89
CA GLU A 325 -0.76 8.48 8.10
C GLU A 325 0.73 8.73 7.82
N SER A 326 1.18 9.96 8.02
CA SER A 326 2.59 10.33 7.85
C SER A 326 3.37 9.98 9.12
N ARG A 327 4.36 9.08 9.01
CA ARG A 327 5.18 8.62 10.15
C ARG A 327 6.64 9.01 10.05
N ARG A 328 7.19 9.16 8.85
CA ARG A 328 8.63 9.38 8.58
C ARG A 328 8.93 10.73 7.96
N TYR A 329 7.93 11.49 7.53
CA TYR A 329 8.09 12.80 6.92
C TYR A 329 6.96 13.74 7.34
N THR A 330 7.28 15.02 7.53
CA THR A 330 6.27 16.04 7.86
C THR A 330 5.50 16.45 6.62
N GLY A 331 4.17 16.44 6.71
CA GLY A 331 3.26 16.83 5.63
C GLY A 331 2.07 15.90 5.54
N SER A 332 1.04 16.32 4.81
CA SER A 332 -0.22 15.61 4.60
C SER A 332 -0.23 14.83 3.29
N ALA A 333 -1.10 13.86 3.11
CA ALA A 333 -1.52 13.53 1.74
C ALA A 333 -2.38 14.67 1.17
N ASP A 334 -2.03 15.23 0.00
CA ASP A 334 -2.85 16.27 -0.62
C ASP A 334 -4.02 15.61 -1.38
N ARG A 335 -3.70 14.90 -2.46
CA ARG A 335 -4.68 14.18 -3.27
C ARG A 335 -4.22 12.77 -3.62
N ILE A 336 -4.99 11.77 -3.21
CA ILE A 336 -4.75 10.37 -3.56
C ILE A 336 -6.04 9.76 -4.08
N LYS A 337 -5.94 8.98 -5.15
CA LYS A 337 -7.04 8.20 -5.71
C LYS A 337 -6.75 6.70 -5.61
N PHE A 338 -7.74 5.93 -5.18
CA PHE A 338 -7.75 4.48 -5.17
C PHE A 338 -8.82 3.99 -6.15
N ILE A 339 -8.44 3.13 -7.09
CA ILE A 339 -9.32 2.64 -8.16
C ILE A 339 -9.30 1.12 -8.16
N GLY A 340 -10.45 0.49 -7.97
CA GLY A 340 -10.54 -0.98 -7.97
C GLY A 340 -9.74 -1.60 -6.83
N CYS A 341 -9.66 -0.95 -5.67
CA CYS A 341 -8.94 -1.48 -4.50
C CYS A 341 -9.89 -2.26 -3.59
N PHE A 342 -9.42 -3.38 -3.08
CA PHE A 342 -10.25 -4.34 -2.37
C PHE A 342 -9.64 -4.74 -1.03
N SER A 343 -10.51 -4.89 -0.04
CA SER A 343 -10.21 -5.41 1.28
C SER A 343 -11.11 -6.58 1.55
N ASP A 344 -10.55 -7.70 2.00
CA ASP A 344 -11.34 -8.83 2.49
C ASP A 344 -10.86 -9.28 3.88
N GLN A 345 -11.82 -9.58 4.76
CA GLN A 345 -11.60 -9.95 6.16
C GLN A 345 -10.69 -8.96 6.92
N SER A 346 -10.87 -7.65 6.73
CA SER A 346 -10.06 -6.63 7.42
C SER A 346 -10.83 -5.99 8.56
N ILE A 347 -10.19 -5.81 9.72
CA ILE A 347 -10.82 -5.10 10.86
C ILE A 347 -10.97 -3.61 10.54
N HIS A 348 -9.91 -3.02 9.98
CA HIS A 348 -9.89 -1.62 9.56
C HIS A 348 -9.54 -1.49 8.08
N PRO A 349 -10.50 -1.69 7.15
CA PRO A 349 -10.23 -1.54 5.72
C PRO A 349 -9.64 -0.17 5.35
N LEU A 350 -10.08 0.90 6.01
CA LEU A 350 -9.53 2.24 5.83
C LEU A 350 -9.23 2.89 7.18
N TRP A 351 -8.03 3.42 7.32
CA TRP A 351 -7.59 4.17 8.50
C TRP A 351 -6.91 5.46 8.07
N VAL A 352 -7.66 6.56 8.08
CA VAL A 352 -7.24 7.85 7.51
C VAL A 352 -7.09 8.88 8.63
N LYS A 353 -5.92 9.52 8.72
CA LYS A 353 -5.61 10.53 9.76
C LYS A 353 -4.94 11.80 9.25
N ASP A 354 -4.04 11.70 8.27
CA ASP A 354 -3.18 12.82 7.85
C ASP A 354 -3.34 13.12 6.34
N PHE A 355 -4.42 13.80 5.97
CA PHE A 355 -4.66 14.29 4.60
C PHE A 355 -5.26 15.70 4.60
N GLU A 356 -4.93 16.55 3.65
CA GLU A 356 -5.35 17.97 3.70
C GLU A 356 -6.51 18.34 2.79
N ASN A 357 -6.75 17.56 1.72
CA ASN A 357 -7.62 18.01 0.64
C ASN A 357 -8.62 16.94 0.19
N GLN A 358 -8.22 15.95 -0.62
CA GLN A 358 -9.17 15.01 -1.21
C GLN A 358 -8.64 13.58 -1.26
N LEU A 359 -9.45 12.64 -0.78
CA LEU A 359 -9.26 11.20 -1.03
C LEU A 359 -10.41 10.66 -1.85
N ASP A 360 -10.09 10.01 -2.98
CA ASP A 360 -11.06 9.45 -3.90
C ASP A 360 -10.95 7.92 -3.91
N PHE A 361 -12.05 7.22 -3.69
CA PHE A 361 -12.17 5.77 -3.82
C PHE A 361 -13.20 5.45 -4.91
N ILE A 362 -12.79 4.72 -5.94
CA ILE A 362 -13.61 4.48 -7.14
C ILE A 362 -13.64 2.98 -7.43
N ALA A 363 -14.83 2.39 -7.52
CA ALA A 363 -15.02 0.96 -7.78
C ALA A 363 -14.29 0.06 -6.76
N CYS A 364 -14.22 0.49 -5.50
CA CYS A 364 -13.53 -0.24 -4.42
C CYS A 364 -14.50 -1.13 -3.62
N GLY A 365 -13.99 -2.22 -3.05
CA GLY A 365 -14.76 -3.09 -2.16
C GLY A 365 -14.11 -3.21 -0.79
N PHE A 366 -14.89 -2.99 0.27
CA PHE A 366 -14.43 -3.04 1.65
C PHE A 366 -15.25 -4.07 2.43
N THR A 367 -14.68 -5.25 2.61
CA THR A 367 -15.27 -6.32 3.41
C THR A 367 -14.59 -6.39 4.78
N GLY A 368 -15.40 -6.13 5.81
CA GLY A 368 -15.02 -6.15 7.21
C GLY A 368 -14.96 -7.55 7.81
N VAL A 369 -14.98 -7.61 9.15
CA VAL A 369 -15.14 -8.85 9.92
C VAL A 369 -16.47 -8.85 10.69
N LYS A 370 -17.15 -10.01 10.69
CA LYS A 370 -18.45 -10.21 11.38
C LYS A 370 -18.32 -10.55 12.86
N THR A 371 -17.12 -10.82 13.34
CA THR A 371 -16.87 -11.31 14.70
C THR A 371 -16.47 -10.19 15.64
N ASN A 372 -16.72 -10.39 16.94
CA ASN A 372 -16.33 -9.45 17.98
C ASN A 372 -14.82 -9.46 18.16
N VAL A 373 -14.14 -8.61 17.41
CA VAL A 373 -12.71 -8.33 17.56
C VAL A 373 -12.57 -6.92 18.13
N LYS A 374 -11.65 -6.73 19.09
CA LYS A 374 -11.51 -5.50 19.90
C LYS A 374 -11.55 -4.24 19.01
N ASN A 375 -12.52 -3.36 19.26
CA ASN A 375 -12.76 -2.11 18.52
C ASN A 375 -13.03 -2.28 16.99
N ALA A 376 -13.84 -3.27 16.60
CA ALA A 376 -14.20 -3.53 15.19
C ALA A 376 -15.16 -2.48 14.57
N SER A 377 -14.74 -1.22 14.54
CA SER A 377 -15.27 -0.20 13.63
C SER A 377 -14.52 -0.30 12.30
N GLY A 378 -15.23 -0.29 11.18
CA GLY A 378 -14.65 -0.57 9.88
C GLY A 378 -13.69 0.50 9.38
N ILE A 379 -14.21 1.68 9.10
CA ILE A 379 -13.52 2.75 8.39
C ILE A 379 -13.47 3.96 9.31
N PHE A 380 -12.25 4.44 9.56
CA PHE A 380 -12.03 5.63 10.37
C PHE A 380 -11.48 6.77 9.51
N LEU A 381 -12.20 7.89 9.47
CA LEU A 381 -11.83 9.06 8.69
C LEU A 381 -11.63 10.26 9.61
N SER A 382 -10.40 10.74 9.68
CA SER A 382 -10.03 11.92 10.46
C SER A 382 -9.00 12.75 9.72
N THR A 383 -9.02 14.06 9.97
CA THR A 383 -7.95 14.97 9.57
C THR A 383 -7.90 16.19 10.48
N LYS A 384 -6.82 16.96 10.35
CA LYS A 384 -6.65 18.30 10.91
C LYS A 384 -7.13 19.41 9.96
N SER A 385 -7.45 19.09 8.69
CA SER A 385 -7.87 20.09 7.70
C SER A 385 -9.39 20.21 7.63
N ILE A 386 -9.91 21.44 7.74
CA ILE A 386 -11.35 21.73 7.64
C ILE A 386 -11.90 21.56 6.22
N ASN A 387 -11.04 21.58 5.20
CA ASN A 387 -11.43 21.49 3.79
C ASN A 387 -11.33 20.06 3.24
N ALA A 388 -11.01 19.09 4.11
CA ALA A 388 -10.70 17.75 3.65
C ALA A 388 -11.98 16.96 3.38
N ASN A 389 -11.99 16.26 2.25
CA ASN A 389 -13.14 15.50 1.77
C ASN A 389 -12.72 14.07 1.41
N VAL A 390 -13.61 13.12 1.69
CA VAL A 390 -13.45 11.73 1.26
C VAL A 390 -14.63 11.37 0.38
N SER A 391 -14.35 10.94 -0.85
CA SER A 391 -15.37 10.57 -1.82
C SER A 391 -15.28 9.09 -2.17
N PHE A 392 -16.42 8.42 -2.14
CA PHE A 392 -16.61 7.05 -2.58
C PHE A 392 -17.54 7.02 -3.79
N THR A 393 -17.12 6.35 -4.85
CA THR A 393 -17.90 6.22 -6.10
C THR A 393 -17.96 4.75 -6.49
N ASN A 394 -19.16 4.21 -6.67
CA ASN A 394 -19.37 2.80 -7.03
C ASN A 394 -18.68 1.83 -6.07
N CYS A 395 -18.70 2.12 -4.76
CA CYS A 395 -18.02 1.31 -3.75
C CYS A 395 -18.99 0.41 -2.98
N THR A 396 -18.52 -0.76 -2.57
CA THR A 396 -19.31 -1.72 -1.77
C THR A 396 -18.72 -1.88 -0.37
N PHE A 397 -19.58 -1.90 0.65
CA PHE A 397 -19.20 -2.06 2.05
C PHE A 397 -20.04 -3.16 2.70
N ASN A 398 -19.40 -4.17 3.28
CA ASN A 398 -20.13 -5.27 3.91
C ASN A 398 -19.37 -5.99 5.03
N SER A 399 -20.13 -6.77 5.81
CA SER A 399 -19.63 -7.71 6.82
C SER A 399 -18.97 -7.04 8.03
N TYR A 400 -19.57 -6.00 8.61
CA TYR A 400 -19.00 -5.27 9.74
C TYR A 400 -19.69 -5.59 11.07
N TYR A 401 -18.91 -5.81 12.12
CA TYR A 401 -19.43 -6.09 13.47
C TYR A 401 -20.18 -4.89 14.07
N MET A 402 -19.64 -3.66 13.93
CA MET A 402 -20.25 -2.41 14.38
C MET A 402 -20.42 -1.45 13.20
N ASP A 403 -20.18 -0.15 13.42
CA ASP A 403 -20.26 0.89 12.40
C ASP A 403 -19.35 0.59 11.22
N ILE A 404 -19.85 0.88 10.01
CA ILE A 404 -19.04 0.77 8.80
C ILE A 404 -18.10 1.96 8.72
N ILE A 405 -18.61 3.19 8.73
CA ILE A 405 -17.81 4.42 8.63
C ILE A 405 -18.04 5.29 9.87
N ILE A 406 -16.94 5.69 10.50
CA ILE A 406 -16.90 6.74 11.52
C ILE A 406 -16.11 7.91 10.93
N SER A 407 -16.76 9.06 10.77
CA SER A 407 -16.18 10.21 10.08
C SER A 407 -16.13 11.48 10.93
N LYS A 408 -14.93 12.07 11.01
CA LYS A 408 -14.70 13.43 11.51
C LYS A 408 -14.60 14.46 10.38
N VAL A 409 -14.83 14.03 9.14
CA VAL A 409 -14.55 14.78 7.90
C VAL A 409 -15.74 14.66 6.95
N ASN A 410 -15.80 15.54 5.95
CA ASN A 410 -16.86 15.47 4.95
C ASN A 410 -16.77 14.18 4.13
N VAL A 411 -17.93 13.54 3.92
CA VAL A 411 -18.02 12.27 3.18
C VAL A 411 -19.02 12.40 2.03
N ASN A 412 -18.61 11.95 0.84
CA ASN A 412 -19.46 11.92 -0.33
C ASN A 412 -19.61 10.48 -0.84
N MET A 413 -20.85 10.03 -0.99
CA MET A 413 -21.20 8.70 -1.50
C MET A 413 -21.93 8.86 -2.83
N TYR A 414 -21.42 8.20 -3.87
CA TYR A 414 -22.03 8.15 -5.20
C TYR A 414 -22.17 6.70 -5.65
N ALA A 415 -23.38 6.25 -5.95
CA ALA A 415 -23.61 4.89 -6.47
C ALA A 415 -23.03 3.78 -5.56
N CYS A 416 -23.04 3.96 -4.24
CA CYS A 416 -22.43 2.99 -3.30
C CYS A 416 -23.45 1.98 -2.77
N GLN A 417 -22.98 0.89 -2.18
CA GLN A 417 -23.81 -0.13 -1.56
C GLN A 417 -23.29 -0.52 -0.16
N PHE A 418 -24.17 -0.52 0.83
CA PHE A 418 -23.89 -0.91 2.22
C PHE A 418 -24.87 -2.01 2.64
N TYR A 419 -24.35 -3.14 3.15
CA TYR A 419 -25.19 -4.25 3.61
C TYR A 419 -24.45 -5.13 4.61
N ASN A 420 -25.17 -6.01 5.34
CA ASN A 420 -24.56 -6.97 6.27
C ASN A 420 -23.65 -6.32 7.32
N TYR A 421 -24.21 -5.43 8.16
CA TYR A 421 -23.46 -4.77 9.24
C TYR A 421 -24.25 -4.70 10.55
N GLY A 422 -23.55 -4.37 11.63
CA GLY A 422 -24.15 -4.22 12.96
C GLY A 422 -24.45 -5.54 13.68
N PHE A 423 -23.67 -6.60 13.40
CA PHE A 423 -23.83 -7.92 14.07
C PHE A 423 -23.63 -7.86 15.60
N GLY A 424 -22.87 -6.88 16.09
CA GLY A 424 -22.63 -6.63 17.51
C GLY A 424 -23.53 -5.58 18.14
N SER A 425 -24.49 -5.04 17.37
CA SER A 425 -25.32 -3.92 17.81
C SER A 425 -26.19 -4.26 19.01
N LYS A 426 -26.38 -3.27 19.90
CA LYS A 426 -27.25 -3.35 21.08
C LYS A 426 -28.02 -2.05 21.22
N GLN A 427 -29.13 -2.05 21.95
CA GLN A 427 -29.91 -0.83 22.18
C GLN A 427 -29.05 0.32 22.77
N THR A 428 -28.11 0.00 23.65
CA THR A 428 -27.19 0.97 24.28
C THR A 428 -25.99 1.34 23.41
N SER A 429 -25.77 0.61 22.31
CA SER A 429 -24.70 0.87 21.34
C SER A 429 -25.17 0.43 19.95
N PRO A 430 -26.07 1.21 19.32
CA PRO A 430 -26.58 0.87 17.99
C PRO A 430 -25.49 1.11 16.94
N ALA A 431 -25.47 0.29 15.89
CA ALA A 431 -24.50 0.41 14.81
C ALA A 431 -25.06 1.19 13.62
N SER A 432 -24.23 1.89 12.86
CA SER A 432 -24.65 2.71 11.71
C SER A 432 -23.80 2.41 10.46
N ALA A 433 -24.35 2.56 9.26
CA ALA A 433 -23.51 2.52 8.06
C ALA A 433 -22.56 3.73 8.05
N ILE A 434 -23.06 4.91 8.40
CA ILE A 434 -22.25 6.12 8.56
C ILE A 434 -22.60 6.79 9.88
N SER A 435 -21.59 7.00 10.73
CA SER A 435 -21.68 7.82 11.94
C SER A 435 -20.71 8.99 11.86
N ILE A 436 -21.16 10.18 12.25
CA ILE A 436 -20.31 11.35 12.43
C ILE A 436 -19.68 11.34 13.83
N ASP A 437 -18.47 11.88 13.94
CA ASP A 437 -17.67 12.00 15.17
C ASP A 437 -16.95 13.37 15.27
N ASN A 438 -17.58 14.43 14.74
CA ASN A 438 -17.12 15.82 14.81
C ASN A 438 -18.23 16.83 14.42
N ASP A 439 -18.15 18.06 14.91
CA ASP A 439 -19.06 19.14 14.49
C ASP A 439 -18.78 19.58 13.05
N ASN A 440 -19.79 20.17 12.40
CA ASN A 440 -19.71 20.77 11.06
C ASN A 440 -19.32 19.80 9.95
N VAL A 441 -19.68 18.52 10.09
CA VAL A 441 -19.44 17.50 9.05
C VAL A 441 -20.61 17.44 8.08
N THR A 442 -20.28 17.37 6.79
CA THR A 442 -21.25 17.15 5.70
C THR A 442 -21.19 15.71 5.21
N VAL A 443 -22.37 15.08 5.06
CA VAL A 443 -22.54 13.78 4.42
C VAL A 443 -23.45 13.92 3.21
N ASN A 444 -22.90 13.67 2.01
CA ASN A 444 -23.64 13.64 0.76
C ASN A 444 -23.86 12.20 0.31
N ILE A 445 -25.10 11.84 -0.01
CA ILE A 445 -25.52 10.50 -0.44
C ILE A 445 -26.28 10.65 -1.75
N VAL A 446 -25.77 10.04 -2.81
CA VAL A 446 -26.34 10.13 -4.15
C VAL A 446 -26.43 8.73 -4.76
N ASN A 447 -27.62 8.34 -5.22
CA ASN A 447 -27.87 7.04 -5.85
C ASN A 447 -27.29 5.85 -5.06
N THR A 448 -27.35 5.89 -3.73
CA THR A 448 -26.67 4.93 -2.86
C THR A 448 -27.68 4.08 -2.12
N ASP A 449 -27.39 2.77 -2.05
CA ASP A 449 -28.22 1.79 -1.36
C ASP A 449 -27.61 1.44 0.00
N ILE A 450 -28.39 1.60 1.07
CA ILE A 450 -28.03 1.21 2.43
C ILE A 450 -29.09 0.25 2.97
N ASP A 451 -28.70 -1.00 3.19
CA ASP A 451 -29.53 -2.05 3.78
C ASP A 451 -29.11 -2.35 5.23
N ALA A 452 -29.92 -1.88 6.17
CA ALA A 452 -29.74 -2.05 7.61
C ALA A 452 -30.44 -3.31 8.18
N SER A 453 -30.82 -4.29 7.34
CA SER A 453 -31.61 -5.46 7.76
C SER A 453 -30.88 -6.49 8.64
N ALA A 454 -29.55 -6.47 8.63
CA ALA A 454 -28.73 -7.54 9.20
C ALA A 454 -28.67 -7.57 10.74
N GLY A 455 -28.69 -6.41 11.40
CA GLY A 455 -28.65 -6.33 12.86
C GLY A 455 -29.98 -5.94 13.50
N GLU A 456 -30.05 -6.02 14.82
CA GLU A 456 -31.27 -5.70 15.59
C GLU A 456 -31.34 -4.21 15.93
N TYR A 457 -30.21 -3.59 16.29
CA TYR A 457 -30.11 -2.18 16.67
C TYR A 457 -29.23 -1.41 15.68
N VAL A 458 -29.70 -1.31 14.45
CA VAL A 458 -28.91 -0.77 13.32
C VAL A 458 -29.58 0.46 12.72
N ARG A 459 -28.77 1.42 12.27
CA ARG A 459 -29.16 2.63 11.54
C ARG A 459 -28.50 2.66 10.17
N CYS A 460 -29.07 3.39 9.23
CA CYS A 460 -28.35 3.82 8.04
C CYS A 460 -27.36 4.93 8.43
N LEU A 461 -27.84 5.98 9.12
CA LEU A 461 -27.05 7.19 9.37
C LEU A 461 -27.20 7.67 10.83
N SER A 462 -26.15 8.30 11.36
CA SER A 462 -26.13 8.90 12.69
C SER A 462 -25.25 10.15 12.73
N ASP A 463 -25.77 11.25 13.28
CA ASP A 463 -25.01 12.47 13.56
C ASP A 463 -24.07 12.34 14.77
N GLY A 464 -24.19 11.26 15.54
CA GLY A 464 -23.33 10.95 16.68
C GLY A 464 -23.47 11.89 17.87
N GLY A 465 -24.47 12.79 17.89
CA GLY A 465 -24.57 13.83 18.92
C GLY A 465 -23.92 15.18 18.57
N TYR A 466 -23.36 15.32 17.36
CA TYR A 466 -22.59 16.50 16.95
C TYR A 466 -23.46 17.58 16.31
N SER A 467 -22.96 18.82 16.32
CA SER A 467 -23.69 20.03 15.92
C SER A 467 -23.22 20.59 14.57
N GLY A 468 -24.07 21.39 13.93
CA GLY A 468 -23.77 22.05 12.64
C GLY A 468 -23.58 21.09 11.47
N CYS A 469 -24.03 19.85 11.59
CA CYS A 469 -23.85 18.82 10.56
C CYS A 469 -24.90 18.94 9.46
N LEU A 470 -24.49 18.65 8.21
CA LEU A 470 -25.36 18.67 7.04
C LEU A 470 -25.49 17.27 6.44
N LEU A 471 -26.73 16.82 6.26
CA LEU A 471 -27.06 15.61 5.49
C LEU A 471 -27.74 15.97 4.20
N ASN A 472 -27.27 15.43 3.09
CA ASN A 472 -27.88 15.57 1.78
C ASN A 472 -28.09 14.20 1.14
N ILE A 473 -29.34 13.84 0.84
CA ILE A 473 -29.71 12.56 0.22
C ILE A 473 -30.45 12.83 -1.09
N THR A 474 -29.90 12.36 -2.21
CA THR A 474 -30.42 12.62 -3.56
C THR A 474 -30.31 11.43 -4.51
N GLY A 475 -30.89 11.57 -5.71
CA GLY A 475 -30.62 10.71 -6.87
C GLY A 475 -31.11 9.28 -6.69
N CYS A 476 -32.35 9.09 -6.25
CA CYS A 476 -32.94 7.77 -6.00
C CYS A 476 -32.22 6.89 -4.97
N SER A 477 -31.59 7.48 -3.94
CA SER A 477 -30.94 6.71 -2.87
C SER A 477 -31.95 5.90 -2.07
N ASN A 478 -31.62 4.66 -1.70
CA ASN A 478 -32.49 3.76 -0.94
C ASN A 478 -31.90 3.46 0.45
N LEU A 479 -32.58 3.88 1.51
CA LEU A 479 -32.23 3.57 2.90
C LEU A 479 -33.30 2.64 3.47
N THR A 480 -32.95 1.38 3.73
CA THR A 480 -33.95 0.34 4.05
C THR A 480 -33.55 -0.57 5.21
N GLY A 481 -34.52 -1.36 5.70
CA GLY A 481 -34.25 -2.57 6.48
C GLY A 481 -33.96 -2.38 7.97
N SER A 482 -33.80 -1.14 8.45
CA SER A 482 -33.57 -0.88 9.87
C SER A 482 -34.74 -1.39 10.72
N LYS A 483 -34.41 -2.01 11.86
CA LYS A 483 -35.37 -2.50 12.88
C LYS A 483 -35.45 -1.60 14.12
N PHE A 484 -34.61 -0.56 14.21
CA PHE A 484 -34.48 0.29 15.39
C PHE A 484 -34.84 1.73 15.08
N GLU A 485 -33.96 2.44 14.38
CA GLU A 485 -34.29 3.73 13.75
C GLU A 485 -33.53 3.81 12.42
N ILE A 486 -34.11 4.42 11.40
CA ILE A 486 -33.51 4.40 10.06
C ILE A 486 -32.34 5.39 9.97
N PHE A 487 -32.48 6.59 10.54
CA PHE A 487 -31.39 7.52 10.76
C PHE A 487 -31.67 8.37 12.00
N ARG A 488 -30.62 8.96 12.57
CA ARG A 488 -30.69 9.95 13.65
C ARG A 488 -29.87 11.18 13.26
N TRP A 489 -30.53 12.33 13.13
CA TRP A 489 -29.89 13.56 12.64
C TRP A 489 -30.40 14.86 13.28
N ASP A 490 -30.90 14.77 14.51
CA ASP A 490 -31.53 15.87 15.24
C ASP A 490 -30.97 16.04 16.65
N SER A 491 -29.77 15.51 16.93
CA SER A 491 -29.18 15.57 18.28
C SER A 491 -28.90 17.00 18.77
N SER A 492 -28.87 17.98 17.85
CA SER A 492 -28.73 19.40 18.13
C SER A 492 -29.67 20.24 17.26
N SER A 493 -30.06 21.42 17.73
CA SER A 493 -30.94 22.33 16.98
C SER A 493 -30.28 23.02 15.77
N SER A 494 -29.02 22.67 15.45
CA SER A 494 -28.23 23.29 14.37
C SER A 494 -27.93 22.35 13.20
N ASN A 495 -28.32 21.07 13.28
CA ASN A 495 -28.17 20.12 12.19
C ASN A 495 -29.22 20.35 11.10
N VAL A 496 -28.84 20.11 9.84
CA VAL A 496 -29.69 20.33 8.66
C VAL A 496 -29.77 19.06 7.82
N GLU A 497 -30.97 18.76 7.33
CA GLU A 497 -31.25 17.63 6.45
C GLU A 497 -31.88 18.11 5.15
N LEU A 498 -31.35 17.64 4.01
CA LEU A 498 -31.83 17.92 2.67
C LEU A 498 -32.07 16.57 1.96
N ILE A 499 -33.32 16.13 1.89
CA ILE A 499 -33.68 14.83 1.30
C ILE A 499 -34.55 15.05 0.08
N SER A 500 -34.13 14.50 -1.06
CA SER A 500 -34.84 14.61 -2.33
C SER A 500 -36.09 13.73 -2.37
N GLN A 501 -37.09 14.15 -3.15
CA GLN A 501 -38.38 13.44 -3.30
C GLN A 501 -38.26 12.06 -3.96
N ASP A 502 -37.22 11.84 -4.74
CA ASP A 502 -36.94 10.58 -5.44
C ASP A 502 -36.20 9.56 -4.55
N SER A 503 -35.73 9.96 -3.37
CA SER A 503 -35.08 9.03 -2.42
C SER A 503 -36.11 8.19 -1.66
N TYR A 504 -35.80 6.92 -1.42
CA TYR A 504 -36.67 5.98 -0.73
C TYR A 504 -36.12 5.64 0.67
N ILE A 505 -36.95 5.81 1.70
CA ILE A 505 -36.59 5.55 3.09
C ILE A 505 -37.66 4.65 3.72
N SER A 506 -37.28 3.47 4.21
CA SER A 506 -38.23 2.48 4.78
C SER A 506 -37.60 1.63 5.90
N GLY A 507 -38.28 1.47 7.04
CA GLY A 507 -37.78 0.70 8.18
C GLY A 507 -38.81 0.61 9.31
N ALA A 508 -38.54 -0.20 10.34
CA ALA A 508 -39.44 -0.40 11.46
C ALA A 508 -39.37 0.76 12.47
N TYR A 509 -40.34 1.66 12.39
CA TYR A 509 -41.32 1.99 13.43
C TYR A 509 -42.30 2.99 12.80
N ASP A 510 -43.55 2.59 12.69
CA ASP A 510 -44.69 3.41 12.23
C ASP A 510 -45.01 4.62 13.15
N ASP A 511 -44.16 4.92 14.15
CA ASP A 511 -44.23 6.11 15.00
C ASP A 511 -42.96 6.94 14.84
N ILE A 512 -43.06 7.90 13.93
CA ILE A 512 -42.13 8.98 13.70
C ILE A 512 -41.92 9.78 15.01
N VAL A 513 -40.84 9.47 15.73
CA VAL A 513 -40.20 10.39 16.71
C VAL A 513 -38.79 10.80 16.23
N GLY A 514 -38.32 10.24 15.11
CA GLY A 514 -37.10 10.67 14.41
C GLY A 514 -37.37 11.69 13.29
N VAL A 515 -38.55 12.31 13.23
CA VAL A 515 -38.69 13.56 12.50
C VAL A 515 -38.34 14.67 13.46
N SER A 516 -37.19 15.29 13.17
CA SER A 516 -36.74 16.56 13.73
C SER A 516 -37.84 17.33 14.48
N SER A 517 -37.55 17.73 15.72
CA SER A 517 -38.29 18.83 16.35
C SER A 517 -38.11 20.18 15.61
N LEU A 518 -37.50 20.19 14.42
CA LEU A 518 -37.26 21.34 13.54
C LEU A 518 -37.78 21.17 12.10
N GLY A 519 -38.80 20.32 11.89
CA GLY A 519 -39.52 20.30 10.62
C GLY A 519 -38.67 19.86 9.41
N ILE A 520 -38.34 18.57 9.35
CA ILE A 520 -38.18 17.85 8.09
C ILE A 520 -39.51 18.07 7.36
N THR A 521 -39.49 19.03 6.46
CA THR A 521 -40.43 19.09 5.36
C THR A 521 -39.96 18.03 4.39
N ALA A 522 -40.08 16.76 4.78
CA ALA A 522 -40.18 15.68 3.83
C ALA A 522 -41.49 15.96 3.09
N TYR A 523 -41.42 16.71 2.00
CA TYR A 523 -42.42 16.66 0.95
C TYR A 523 -42.32 15.24 0.37
N ILE A 524 -42.87 14.27 1.09
CA ILE A 524 -43.33 13.02 0.50
C ILE A 524 -44.80 13.27 0.23
N PRO A 525 -45.18 13.71 -0.99
CA PRO A 525 -46.55 13.61 -1.46
C PRO A 525 -47.10 12.23 -1.13
N ARG A 526 -48.03 12.10 -0.19
CA ARG A 526 -48.74 10.83 -0.05
C ARG A 526 -49.61 10.69 -1.30
N ARG A 527 -49.49 9.55 -1.98
CA ARG A 527 -50.33 9.24 -3.15
C ARG A 527 -51.58 8.51 -2.69
N PHE A 528 -52.74 9.08 -3.01
CA PHE A 528 -54.03 8.43 -2.84
C PHE A 528 -54.63 8.11 -4.21
N TYR A 529 -55.41 7.05 -4.28
CA TYR A 529 -56.06 6.59 -5.51
C TYR A 529 -57.56 6.70 -5.32
N LEU A 530 -58.17 7.73 -5.92
CA LEU A 530 -59.60 8.03 -5.79
C LEU A 530 -60.20 8.31 -7.16
N GLU A 531 -61.51 8.18 -7.30
CA GLU A 531 -62.20 8.55 -8.55
C GLU A 531 -62.51 10.06 -8.63
N SER A 532 -62.41 10.78 -7.51
CA SER A 532 -62.72 12.20 -7.42
C SER A 532 -61.89 12.90 -6.34
N LEU A 533 -61.89 14.24 -6.35
CA LEU A 533 -61.36 15.05 -5.25
C LEU A 533 -62.06 14.66 -3.92
N PRO A 534 -61.33 14.47 -2.81
CA PRO A 534 -61.91 14.12 -1.52
C PRO A 534 -62.65 15.32 -0.94
N LEU A 535 -63.83 15.09 -0.36
CA LEU A 535 -64.61 16.14 0.30
C LEU A 535 -64.33 16.23 1.81
N LYS A 536 -63.66 15.21 2.37
CA LYS A 536 -63.34 15.07 3.79
C LYS A 536 -62.01 14.32 3.94
N GLY A 537 -61.32 14.57 5.04
CA GLY A 537 -60.02 13.95 5.35
C GLY A 537 -58.97 15.03 5.66
N SER A 538 -57.88 14.61 6.31
CA SER A 538 -56.74 15.48 6.64
C SER A 538 -55.59 15.20 5.69
N PHE A 539 -55.19 16.22 4.95
CA PHE A 539 -54.18 16.14 3.91
C PHE A 539 -53.07 17.15 4.17
N LYS A 540 -51.86 16.80 3.76
CA LYS A 540 -50.66 17.63 3.89
C LYS A 540 -50.36 18.27 2.55
N GLU A 541 -49.87 19.52 2.59
CA GLU A 541 -49.37 20.21 1.40
C GLU A 541 -48.39 19.30 0.64
N GLY A 542 -48.56 19.20 -0.67
CA GLY A 542 -47.83 18.28 -1.53
C GLY A 542 -48.46 16.92 -1.75
N ASP A 543 -49.41 16.44 -0.92
CA ASP A 543 -50.15 15.19 -1.18
C ASP A 543 -50.73 15.16 -2.60
N TYR A 544 -50.72 14.00 -3.25
CA TYR A 544 -51.24 13.85 -4.62
C TYR A 544 -52.35 12.81 -4.68
N ILE A 545 -53.42 13.12 -5.40
CA ILE A 545 -54.53 12.20 -5.62
C ILE A 545 -54.52 11.81 -7.08
N VAL A 546 -54.20 10.56 -7.36
CA VAL A 546 -54.30 9.96 -8.68
C VAL A 546 -55.78 9.73 -8.98
N ASN A 547 -56.28 10.36 -10.04
CA ASN A 547 -57.62 10.08 -10.54
C ASN A 547 -57.62 8.68 -11.19
N THR A 548 -58.24 7.72 -10.54
CA THR A 548 -58.36 6.33 -11.01
C THR A 548 -59.34 6.16 -12.17
N LYS A 549 -60.15 7.19 -12.46
CA LYS A 549 -61.12 7.21 -13.55
C LYS A 549 -61.06 8.55 -14.29
N PRO A 550 -59.95 8.83 -15.01
CA PRO A 550 -59.77 10.10 -15.70
C PRO A 550 -60.80 10.23 -16.84
N SER A 551 -61.77 11.12 -16.66
CA SER A 551 -62.77 11.48 -17.65
C SER A 551 -62.50 12.88 -18.19
N GLY A 552 -62.71 13.09 -19.49
CA GLY A 552 -62.56 14.42 -20.10
C GLY A 552 -63.60 15.41 -19.55
N THR A 553 -63.18 16.64 -19.26
CA THR A 553 -64.09 17.75 -19.01
C THR A 553 -64.54 18.39 -20.34
N LYS A 554 -65.52 19.30 -20.28
CA LYS A 554 -66.03 20.06 -21.45
C LYS A 554 -64.97 20.92 -22.17
N GLU A 555 -63.73 21.00 -21.65
CA GLU A 555 -62.67 21.92 -22.09
C GLU A 555 -61.41 21.19 -22.58
N ASP A 556 -61.55 20.10 -23.35
CA ASP A 556 -60.44 19.37 -24.01
C ASP A 556 -59.26 18.94 -23.10
N SER A 557 -59.50 18.82 -21.79
CA SER A 557 -58.50 18.40 -20.81
C SER A 557 -58.98 17.18 -20.02
N ILE A 558 -58.03 16.28 -19.73
CA ILE A 558 -58.22 15.09 -18.91
C ILE A 558 -57.58 15.37 -17.55
N ILE A 559 -58.35 15.27 -16.46
CA ILE A 559 -57.80 15.43 -15.11
C ILE A 559 -57.13 14.12 -14.70
N LYS A 560 -55.79 14.15 -14.58
CA LYS A 560 -54.95 13.04 -14.13
C LYS A 560 -54.97 12.89 -12.60
N GLY A 561 -55.21 13.98 -11.90
CA GLY A 561 -55.22 13.99 -10.44
C GLY A 561 -55.30 15.38 -9.85
N TRP A 562 -55.05 15.48 -8.56
CA TRP A 562 -55.04 16.73 -7.80
C TRP A 562 -53.81 16.81 -6.88
N VAL A 563 -53.13 17.95 -6.90
CA VAL A 563 -52.01 18.26 -6.00
C VAL A 563 -52.55 19.11 -4.84
N ARG A 564 -52.20 18.75 -3.61
CA ARG A 564 -52.56 19.52 -2.41
C ARG A 564 -51.66 20.75 -2.27
N MET A 565 -52.26 21.92 -2.11
CA MET A 565 -51.57 23.22 -1.96
C MET A 565 -51.52 23.74 -0.53
N THR A 566 -52.27 23.15 0.41
CA THR A 566 -52.32 23.58 1.82
C THR A 566 -52.31 22.38 2.76
N THR A 567 -51.96 22.54 4.04
CA THR A 567 -52.15 21.48 5.04
C THR A 567 -53.43 21.72 5.84
N GLY A 568 -54.31 20.71 5.97
CA GLY A 568 -55.50 20.82 6.81
C GLY A 568 -56.66 19.89 6.46
N HIS A 569 -57.82 20.17 7.07
CA HIS A 569 -59.06 19.38 6.94
C HIS A 569 -60.02 19.90 5.87
N ASN A 570 -59.82 21.13 5.40
CA ASN A 570 -60.58 21.71 4.29
C ASN A 570 -60.12 21.06 2.98
N ASN A 571 -61.03 20.84 2.03
CA ASN A 571 -60.69 20.18 0.77
C ASN A 571 -61.37 20.87 -0.42
N GLN A 572 -61.09 22.17 -0.57
CA GLN A 572 -61.69 22.99 -1.63
C GLN A 572 -60.79 23.03 -2.88
N LEU A 573 -61.39 22.77 -4.05
CA LEU A 573 -60.70 22.89 -5.32
C LEU A 573 -60.29 24.35 -5.59
N ASN A 574 -59.11 24.55 -6.18
CA ASN A 574 -58.46 25.84 -6.47
C ASN A 574 -58.06 26.68 -5.25
N ILE A 575 -58.23 26.15 -4.04
CA ILE A 575 -57.77 26.77 -2.80
C ILE A 575 -56.80 25.81 -2.11
N ASP A 576 -57.31 24.63 -1.77
CA ASP A 576 -56.57 23.59 -1.08
C ASP A 576 -55.96 22.58 -2.06
N TRP A 577 -56.54 22.44 -3.24
CA TRP A 577 -56.15 21.45 -4.26
C TRP A 577 -56.10 22.08 -5.65
N VAL A 578 -55.13 21.69 -6.48
CA VAL A 578 -55.02 22.12 -7.88
C VAL A 578 -55.11 20.90 -8.79
N GLU A 579 -55.86 21.02 -9.89
CA GLU A 579 -56.01 19.95 -10.88
C GLU A 579 -54.72 19.77 -11.70
N ASP A 580 -54.22 18.54 -11.76
CA ASP A 580 -53.22 18.14 -12.74
C ASP A 580 -53.94 17.68 -14.01
N LYS A 581 -53.84 18.49 -15.06
CA LYS A 581 -54.53 18.29 -16.34
C LYS A 581 -53.57 17.78 -17.41
N LEU A 582 -54.06 16.89 -18.26
CA LEU A 582 -53.49 16.57 -19.56
C LEU A 582 -54.32 17.31 -20.61
N THR A 583 -53.75 18.32 -21.24
CA THR A 583 -54.34 18.94 -22.44
C THR A 583 -54.14 17.98 -23.61
N LYS A 584 -55.19 17.74 -24.40
CA LYS A 584 -55.08 16.93 -25.62
C LYS A 584 -54.26 17.59 -26.71
#